data_AF-A0A973J5A5-F1
#
_entry.id   AF-A0A973J5A5-F1
#
_cell.length_a   1.000
_cell.length_b   1.000
_cell.length_c   1.000
_cell.angle_alpha   90.00
_cell.angle_beta   90.00
_cell.angle_gamma   90.00
#
_symmetry.space_group_name_H-M   'P 1'
#
loop_
_entity.id
_entity.type
_entity.pdbx_description
1 polymer ?
#
loop_
_entity_poly.entity_id
_entity_poly.type
_entity_poly.pdbx_seq_one_letter_code
_entity_poly.pdbx_strand_id
1 'polypeptide(L)'
;IRKDVLTRGFSEELNSFVQCYDSRHLDASLLLLPLVNFLPVSDTRIQGTIDACMKHLMRDGFVRRYLADDGLEGDEGGFLLCNFWLIECLALSGRIEDAERLLARSMTAANDLGLLAEEFDPLSNRMLGNFPQAFSHIGYINAISALLAGRAPAESPDTELTLMQWLQRLIPLQITLNTSAIAAHAKDLPVDIELKRVLGGLQGAFFDTKRAKVDYSAMKRSDSFARYLNLAASLRSFDLSSLVTDQRKKAFWINIYNILIIHGVIALDIRHSVLELVNFFGRIGYDIGGTLFSPDDIEHGILRMNRPHPAFPVRPFSSGDPRLRHLVEHFDPRIHFALVCAASSCPPVEFYDADKIDMQLDIAARSFVNRRGLALHLETGELCLSRIFQWYADDFGKNMEERLAFILRFADAHVRDEIREYGLDRLKIRYLTYNWNLNSTLETE
;
A
#
# COMPACT_ATOMS: atom_id res chain seq x y z
N ILE A 1 -11.27 -5.04 26.18
CA ILE A 1 -10.73 -6.13 25.32
C ILE A 1 -9.56 -6.84 26.01
N ARG A 2 -8.35 -6.26 26.11
CA ARG A 2 -7.20 -6.94 26.73
C ARG A 2 -7.47 -7.57 28.10
N LYS A 3 -8.04 -6.81 29.04
CA LYS A 3 -8.43 -7.32 30.37
C LYS A 3 -9.39 -8.52 30.29
N ASP A 4 -10.31 -8.49 29.34
CA ASP A 4 -11.33 -9.54 29.17
C ASP A 4 -10.69 -10.84 28.67
N VAL A 5 -9.84 -10.75 27.64
CA VAL A 5 -9.09 -11.91 27.11
C VAL A 5 -8.14 -12.50 28.16
N LEU A 6 -7.46 -11.66 28.96
CA LEU A 6 -6.59 -12.15 30.04
C LEU A 6 -7.35 -12.87 31.15
N THR A 7 -8.62 -12.51 31.37
CA THR A 7 -9.44 -13.09 32.45
C THR A 7 -10.16 -14.35 32.00
N ARG A 8 -10.64 -14.38 30.75
CA ARG A 8 -11.56 -15.41 30.25
C ARG A 8 -10.98 -16.30 29.14
N GLY A 9 -9.89 -15.85 28.51
CA GLY A 9 -9.27 -16.52 27.38
C GLY A 9 -8.05 -17.36 27.73
N PHE A 10 -7.59 -17.36 28.99
CA PHE A 10 -6.47 -18.18 29.45
C PHE A 10 -6.96 -19.35 30.30
N SER A 11 -6.55 -20.57 29.94
CA SER A 11 -6.81 -21.78 30.69
C SER A 11 -5.58 -22.16 31.52
N GLU A 12 -5.71 -22.10 32.85
CA GLU A 12 -4.65 -22.56 33.76
C GLU A 12 -4.39 -24.06 33.63
N GLU A 13 -5.43 -24.86 33.35
CA GLU A 13 -5.33 -26.32 33.15
C GLU A 13 -4.47 -26.67 31.92
N LEU A 14 -4.63 -25.93 30.82
CA LEU A 14 -3.85 -26.12 29.61
C LEU A 14 -2.53 -25.32 29.62
N ASN A 15 -2.35 -24.44 30.61
CA ASN A 15 -1.31 -23.41 30.62
C ASN A 15 -1.24 -22.65 29.28
N SER A 16 -2.40 -22.31 28.71
CA SER A 16 -2.48 -21.76 27.35
C SER A 16 -3.72 -20.88 27.18
N PHE A 17 -3.62 -19.89 26.28
CA PHE A 17 -4.82 -19.26 25.73
C PHE A 17 -5.66 -20.28 24.94
N VAL A 18 -6.97 -20.04 24.84
CA VAL A 18 -7.91 -20.96 24.16
C VAL A 18 -8.57 -20.28 22.96
N GLN A 19 -9.03 -21.08 21.99
CA GLN A 19 -9.61 -20.63 20.72
C GLN A 19 -10.77 -19.65 20.92
N CYS A 20 -11.63 -19.92 21.90
CA CYS A 20 -12.74 -19.06 22.29
C CYS A 20 -13.03 -19.19 23.79
N TYR A 21 -13.76 -18.23 24.35
CA TYR A 21 -14.12 -18.27 25.77
C TYR A 21 -14.90 -19.53 26.11
N ASP A 22 -14.69 -20.02 27.34
CA ASP A 22 -15.40 -21.17 27.89
C ASP A 22 -15.13 -22.50 27.13
N SER A 23 -14.11 -22.51 26.25
CA SER A 23 -13.63 -23.68 25.49
C SER A 23 -12.31 -24.22 26.01
N ARG A 24 -12.03 -25.49 25.67
CA ARG A 24 -10.73 -26.15 25.90
C ARG A 24 -9.95 -26.41 24.60
N HIS A 25 -10.46 -25.94 23.47
CA HIS A 25 -9.82 -26.13 22.18
C HIS A 25 -8.73 -25.09 21.94
N LEU A 26 -7.66 -25.54 21.28
CA LEU A 26 -6.56 -24.69 20.83
C LEU A 26 -6.75 -24.35 19.36
N ASP A 27 -6.18 -23.22 18.98
CA ASP A 27 -6.12 -22.75 17.60
C ASP A 27 -4.73 -22.16 17.32
N ALA A 28 -4.16 -22.42 16.16
CA ALA A 28 -2.83 -21.94 15.80
C ALA A 28 -2.77 -20.40 15.69
N SER A 29 -3.90 -19.72 15.51
CA SER A 29 -3.98 -18.25 15.59
C SER A 29 -3.57 -17.69 16.96
N LEU A 30 -3.53 -18.51 18.01
CA LEU A 30 -3.01 -18.12 19.32
C LEU A 30 -1.50 -17.78 19.26
N LEU A 31 -0.77 -18.31 18.28
CA LEU A 31 0.62 -17.93 18.02
C LEU A 31 0.75 -16.48 17.58
N LEU A 32 -0.32 -15.84 17.11
CA LEU A 32 -0.31 -14.42 16.79
C LEU A 32 -0.23 -13.53 18.04
N LEU A 33 -0.61 -14.02 19.23
CA LEU A 33 -0.63 -13.23 20.47
C LEU A 33 0.71 -12.51 20.76
N PRO A 34 1.88 -13.19 20.75
CA PRO A 34 3.16 -12.49 20.85
C PRO A 34 3.48 -11.62 19.63
N LEU A 35 3.15 -12.09 18.42
CA LEU A 35 3.51 -11.41 17.17
C LEU A 35 2.77 -10.06 17.00
N VAL A 36 1.57 -9.94 17.56
CA VAL A 36 0.79 -8.69 17.60
C VAL A 36 0.96 -7.91 18.92
N ASN A 37 1.93 -8.27 19.76
CA ASN A 37 2.23 -7.63 21.05
C ASN A 37 1.07 -7.64 22.07
N PHE A 38 0.23 -8.67 22.07
CA PHE A 38 -0.80 -8.82 23.12
C PHE A 38 -0.17 -9.01 24.51
N LEU A 39 0.89 -9.83 24.56
CA LEU A 39 1.80 -10.03 25.69
C LEU A 39 3.24 -10.23 25.17
N PRO A 40 4.27 -9.89 25.97
CA PRO A 40 5.66 -10.18 25.62
C PRO A 40 5.87 -11.67 25.35
N VAL A 41 6.76 -12.01 24.42
CA VAL A 41 7.08 -13.42 24.14
C VAL A 41 7.61 -14.16 25.37
N SER A 42 8.30 -13.45 26.28
CA SER A 42 8.81 -13.98 27.55
C SER A 42 7.73 -14.19 28.64
N ASP A 43 6.48 -13.76 28.43
CA ASP A 43 5.40 -14.00 29.37
C ASP A 43 5.13 -15.51 29.49
N THR A 44 5.01 -16.01 30.72
CA THR A 44 4.84 -17.46 30.99
C THR A 44 3.60 -18.04 30.32
N ARG A 45 2.54 -17.24 30.15
CA ARG A 45 1.30 -17.64 29.48
C ARG A 45 1.49 -17.77 27.97
N ILE A 46 2.35 -16.92 27.39
CA ILE A 46 2.71 -17.01 25.98
C ILE A 46 3.60 -18.22 25.74
N GLN A 47 4.63 -18.44 26.55
CA GLN A 47 5.48 -19.63 26.46
C GLN A 47 4.64 -20.92 26.58
N GLY A 48 3.73 -20.97 27.57
CA GLY A 48 2.80 -22.09 27.72
C GLY A 48 1.90 -22.29 26.50
N THR A 49 1.48 -21.21 25.84
CA THR A 49 0.66 -21.28 24.62
C THR A 49 1.44 -21.79 23.41
N ILE A 50 2.70 -21.36 23.25
CA ILE A 50 3.60 -21.87 22.21
C ILE A 50 3.80 -23.38 22.39
N ASP A 51 4.12 -23.81 23.62
CA ASP A 51 4.33 -25.21 23.95
C ASP A 51 3.05 -26.05 23.77
N ALA A 52 1.89 -25.51 24.13
CA ALA A 52 0.61 -26.17 23.91
C ALA A 52 0.30 -26.36 22.42
N CYS A 53 0.54 -25.34 21.59
CA CYS A 53 0.39 -25.46 20.13
C CYS A 53 1.34 -26.52 19.55
N MET A 54 2.61 -26.51 19.97
CA MET A 54 3.58 -27.52 19.55
C MET A 54 3.16 -28.94 19.93
N LYS A 55 2.65 -29.12 21.15
CA LYS A 55 2.28 -30.44 21.68
C LYS A 55 1.00 -30.99 21.07
N HIS A 56 0.01 -30.13 20.85
CA HIS A 56 -1.35 -30.57 20.54
C HIS A 56 -1.74 -30.36 19.08
N LEU A 57 -1.22 -29.33 18.39
CA LEU A 57 -1.60 -29.01 17.01
C LEU A 57 -0.61 -29.53 15.98
N MET A 58 0.64 -29.81 16.36
CA MET A 58 1.67 -30.27 15.44
C MET A 58 1.60 -31.79 15.23
N ARG A 59 1.66 -32.20 13.96
CA ARG A 59 1.78 -33.61 13.54
C ARG A 59 2.85 -33.72 12.46
N ASP A 60 3.80 -34.62 12.65
CA ASP A 60 4.91 -34.87 11.70
C ASP A 60 5.69 -33.61 11.27
N GLY A 61 5.75 -32.62 12.17
CA GLY A 61 6.42 -31.34 11.95
C GLY A 61 5.59 -30.27 11.26
N PHE A 62 4.27 -30.47 11.12
CA PHE A 62 3.35 -29.48 10.57
C PHE A 62 2.17 -29.19 11.50
N VAL A 63 1.87 -27.91 11.69
CA VAL A 63 0.87 -27.36 12.61
C VAL A 63 -0.47 -27.29 11.90
N ARG A 64 -1.48 -27.95 12.46
CA ARG A 64 -2.89 -27.81 12.03
C ARG A 64 -3.50 -26.55 12.63
N ARG A 65 -4.55 -26.00 12.02
CA ARG A 65 -5.22 -24.80 12.56
C ARG A 65 -5.89 -25.11 13.89
N TYR A 66 -6.66 -26.19 13.93
CA TYR A 66 -7.34 -26.68 15.13
C TYR A 66 -7.58 -28.19 15.01
N LEU A 67 -8.05 -28.81 16.09
CA LEU A 67 -8.49 -30.23 16.09
C LEU A 67 -10.01 -30.38 16.30
N ALA A 68 -10.71 -29.27 16.45
CA ALA A 68 -12.16 -29.29 16.61
C ALA A 68 -12.83 -29.64 15.26
N ASP A 69 -13.98 -30.31 15.33
CA ASP A 69 -14.83 -30.57 14.16
C ASP A 69 -15.41 -29.24 13.66
N ASP A 70 -15.07 -28.86 12.44
CA ASP A 70 -15.52 -27.64 11.77
C ASP A 70 -16.65 -27.90 10.75
N GLY A 71 -17.11 -29.15 10.64
CA GLY A 71 -18.17 -29.55 9.71
C GLY A 71 -17.75 -29.63 8.24
N LEU A 72 -16.45 -29.62 7.92
CA LEU A 72 -15.94 -29.81 6.56
C LEU A 72 -15.55 -31.28 6.30
N GLU A 73 -15.79 -31.75 5.08
CA GLU A 73 -15.40 -33.11 4.66
C GLU A 73 -13.91 -33.16 4.27
N GLY A 74 -13.14 -34.07 4.88
CA GLY A 74 -11.73 -34.33 4.56
C GLY A 74 -10.81 -34.29 5.79
N ASP A 75 -9.60 -34.81 5.63
CA ASP A 75 -8.54 -34.65 6.64
C ASP A 75 -7.71 -33.41 6.30
N GLU A 76 -7.67 -32.42 7.20
CA GLU A 76 -6.88 -31.18 7.04
C GLU A 76 -5.37 -31.48 7.06
N GLY A 77 -4.63 -30.87 6.12
CA GLY A 77 -3.18 -30.89 6.11
C GLY A 77 -2.59 -29.96 7.18
N GLY A 78 -1.26 -29.96 7.29
CA GLY A 78 -0.59 -28.95 8.09
C GLY A 78 -0.59 -27.59 7.37
N PHE A 79 -1.05 -26.53 8.05
CA PHE A 79 -1.08 -25.18 7.49
C PHE A 79 0.33 -24.57 7.53
N LEU A 80 0.88 -24.28 6.35
CA LEU A 80 2.27 -23.82 6.25
C LEU A 80 2.47 -22.45 6.91
N LEU A 81 1.48 -21.56 6.85
CA LEU A 81 1.52 -20.29 7.57
C LEU A 81 1.66 -20.48 9.09
N CYS A 82 0.97 -21.46 9.66
CA CYS A 82 1.00 -21.75 11.10
C CYS A 82 2.36 -22.29 11.54
N ASN A 83 3.03 -23.09 10.69
CA ASN A 83 4.43 -23.47 10.92
C ASN A 83 5.33 -22.24 11.02
N PHE A 84 5.16 -21.29 10.12
CA PHE A 84 6.01 -20.09 10.12
C PHE A 84 5.75 -19.16 11.30
N TRP A 85 4.49 -19.01 11.75
CA TRP A 85 4.21 -18.31 13.01
C TRP A 85 4.87 -18.99 14.21
N LEU A 86 4.88 -20.32 14.26
CA LEU A 86 5.56 -21.06 15.31
C LEU A 86 7.08 -20.86 15.26
N ILE A 87 7.69 -20.90 14.08
CA ILE A 87 9.13 -20.62 13.90
C ILE A 87 9.48 -19.22 14.38
N GLU A 88 8.67 -18.22 14.04
CA GLU A 88 8.85 -16.83 14.48
C GLU A 88 8.75 -16.72 16.01
N CYS A 89 7.75 -17.35 16.62
CA CYS A 89 7.61 -17.39 18.09
C CYS A 89 8.81 -18.06 18.78
N LEU A 90 9.30 -19.18 18.23
CA LEU A 90 10.47 -19.88 18.76
C LEU A 90 11.73 -19.01 18.66
N ALA A 91 11.95 -18.35 17.52
CA ALA A 91 13.08 -17.46 17.32
C ALA A 91 13.04 -16.27 18.31
N LEU A 92 11.89 -15.63 18.46
CA LEU A 92 11.69 -14.53 19.43
C LEU A 92 11.83 -14.99 20.89
N SER A 93 11.55 -16.27 21.18
CA SER A 93 11.76 -16.87 22.51
C SER A 93 13.22 -17.24 22.78
N GLY A 94 14.14 -16.99 21.84
CA GLY A 94 15.54 -17.43 21.92
C GLY A 94 15.73 -18.94 21.69
N ARG A 95 14.69 -19.67 21.30
CA ARG A 95 14.73 -21.11 20.98
C ARG A 95 15.15 -21.33 19.54
N ILE A 96 16.34 -20.81 19.20
CA ILE A 96 16.83 -20.71 17.81
C ILE A 96 17.00 -22.09 17.17
N GLU A 97 17.52 -23.07 17.90
CA GLU A 97 17.74 -24.41 17.36
C GLU A 97 16.42 -25.13 17.05
N ASP A 98 15.38 -24.89 17.85
CA ASP A 98 14.03 -25.44 17.60
C ASP A 98 13.42 -24.81 16.35
N ALA A 99 13.54 -23.49 16.23
CA ALA A 99 13.07 -22.70 15.09
C ALA A 99 13.73 -23.15 13.78
N GLU A 100 15.03 -23.40 13.78
CA GLU A 100 15.79 -23.86 12.60
C GLU A 100 15.38 -25.27 12.17
N ARG A 101 15.22 -26.20 13.12
CA ARG A 101 14.75 -27.56 12.81
C ARG A 101 13.35 -27.53 12.19
N LEU A 102 12.45 -26.72 12.74
CA LEU A 102 11.10 -26.59 12.21
C LEU A 102 11.07 -25.89 10.84
N LEU A 103 11.94 -24.90 10.61
CA LEU A 103 12.11 -24.27 9.31
C LEU A 103 12.59 -25.29 8.26
N ALA A 104 13.65 -26.02 8.55
CA ALA A 104 14.19 -27.05 7.65
C ALA A 104 13.13 -28.10 7.31
N ARG A 105 12.33 -28.51 8.30
CA ARG A 105 11.19 -29.41 8.08
C ARG A 105 10.12 -28.78 7.20
N SER A 106 9.74 -27.53 7.46
CA SER A 106 8.70 -26.80 6.71
C SER A 106 9.09 -26.62 5.23
N MET A 107 10.37 -26.44 4.95
CA MET A 107 10.87 -26.32 3.56
C MET A 107 10.80 -27.61 2.76
N THR A 108 10.59 -28.77 3.39
CA THR A 108 10.33 -30.02 2.65
C THR A 108 8.98 -30.02 1.93
N ALA A 109 8.10 -29.08 2.28
CA ALA A 109 6.81 -28.89 1.61
C ALA A 109 6.89 -28.01 0.34
N ALA A 110 8.04 -27.39 0.06
CA ALA A 110 8.22 -26.58 -1.15
C ALA A 110 8.48 -27.48 -2.38
N ASN A 111 8.06 -27.03 -3.56
CA ASN A 111 8.46 -27.70 -4.80
C ASN A 111 9.87 -27.30 -5.23
N ASP A 112 10.30 -27.80 -6.38
CA ASP A 112 11.58 -27.53 -7.03
C ASP A 112 11.82 -26.04 -7.34
N LEU A 113 10.76 -25.25 -7.50
CA LEU A 113 10.82 -23.80 -7.69
C LEU A 113 10.80 -23.01 -6.37
N GLY A 114 10.73 -23.70 -5.21
CA GLY A 114 10.60 -23.08 -3.90
C GLY A 114 9.20 -22.56 -3.58
N LEU A 115 8.17 -22.94 -4.36
CA LEU A 115 6.80 -22.50 -4.15
C LEU A 115 6.11 -23.35 -3.07
N LEU A 116 5.34 -22.66 -2.23
CA LEU A 116 4.56 -23.24 -1.12
C LEU A 116 3.06 -23.17 -1.40
N ALA A 117 2.35 -24.23 -1.02
CA ALA A 117 0.89 -24.26 -1.00
C ALA A 117 0.34 -23.67 0.31
N GLU A 118 -0.97 -23.69 0.48
CA GLU A 118 -1.65 -23.35 1.73
C GLU A 118 -1.40 -24.39 2.81
N GLU A 119 -1.56 -25.66 2.42
CA GLU A 119 -1.45 -26.82 3.29
C GLU A 119 -0.46 -27.84 2.72
N PHE A 120 0.06 -28.68 3.61
CA PHE A 120 0.89 -29.81 3.25
C PHE A 120 0.49 -31.04 4.06
N ASP A 121 0.23 -32.15 3.37
CA ASP A 121 0.04 -33.45 4.00
C ASP A 121 1.37 -34.23 4.03
N PRO A 122 1.98 -34.43 5.22
CA PRO A 122 3.23 -35.15 5.36
C PRO A 122 3.09 -36.67 5.16
N LEU A 123 1.89 -37.24 5.22
CA LEU A 123 1.68 -38.69 5.03
C LEU A 123 1.68 -39.05 3.55
N SER A 124 0.92 -38.33 2.73
CA SER A 124 0.90 -38.54 1.28
C SER A 124 1.96 -37.75 0.52
N ASN A 125 2.69 -36.85 1.21
CA ASN A 125 3.69 -35.95 0.63
C ASN A 125 3.09 -35.06 -0.47
N ARG A 126 1.95 -34.43 -0.18
CA ARG A 126 1.19 -33.62 -1.13
C ARG A 126 0.96 -32.20 -0.64
N MET A 127 1.10 -31.25 -1.56
CA MET A 127 0.55 -29.91 -1.41
C MET A 127 -0.97 -29.95 -1.50
N LEU A 128 -1.63 -29.23 -0.61
CA LEU A 128 -3.09 -29.13 -0.51
C LEU A 128 -3.52 -27.65 -0.51
N GLY A 129 -4.78 -27.41 -0.84
CA GLY A 129 -5.37 -26.07 -0.87
C GLY A 129 -4.81 -25.19 -1.99
N ASN A 130 -4.81 -23.88 -1.72
CA ASN A 130 -4.35 -22.89 -2.71
C ASN A 130 -2.86 -23.06 -3.06
N PHE A 131 -2.52 -22.96 -4.35
CA PHE A 131 -1.14 -23.05 -4.83
C PHE A 131 -0.90 -22.14 -6.06
N PRO A 132 0.16 -21.31 -6.07
CA PRO A 132 1.01 -20.95 -4.92
C PRO A 132 0.25 -20.07 -3.93
N GLN A 133 0.48 -20.25 -2.63
CA GLN A 133 -0.22 -19.48 -1.60
C GLN A 133 0.63 -18.32 -1.09
N ALA A 134 0.21 -17.09 -1.38
CA ALA A 134 0.94 -15.88 -0.99
C ALA A 134 1.18 -15.79 0.53
N PHE A 135 0.19 -16.17 1.36
CA PHE A 135 0.35 -16.13 2.81
C PHE A 135 1.45 -17.07 3.33
N SER A 136 1.57 -18.28 2.80
CA SER A 136 2.63 -19.21 3.19
C SER A 136 4.01 -18.64 2.88
N HIS A 137 4.17 -17.93 1.76
CA HIS A 137 5.44 -17.28 1.39
C HIS A 137 5.76 -16.07 2.28
N ILE A 138 4.76 -15.27 2.65
CA ILE A 138 4.95 -14.17 3.62
C ILE A 138 5.35 -14.72 4.98
N GLY A 139 4.70 -15.80 5.44
CA GLY A 139 5.08 -16.50 6.67
C GLY A 139 6.54 -16.93 6.64
N TYR A 140 6.98 -17.58 5.56
CA TYR A 140 8.38 -17.98 5.39
C TYR A 140 9.36 -16.81 5.52
N ILE A 141 9.09 -15.68 4.86
CA ILE A 141 9.94 -14.48 4.91
C ILE A 141 10.05 -13.96 6.36
N ASN A 142 8.93 -13.89 7.08
CA ASN A 142 8.93 -13.42 8.47
C ASN A 142 9.72 -14.36 9.40
N ALA A 143 9.52 -15.67 9.24
CA ALA A 143 10.24 -16.68 10.01
C ALA A 143 11.77 -16.60 9.81
N ILE A 144 12.21 -16.44 8.56
CA ILE A 144 13.64 -16.23 8.24
C ILE A 144 14.16 -14.94 8.87
N SER A 145 13.40 -13.85 8.78
CA SER A 145 13.78 -12.55 9.37
C SER A 145 14.00 -12.66 10.88
N ALA A 146 13.08 -13.31 11.60
CA ALA A 146 13.19 -13.52 13.04
C ALA A 146 14.40 -14.39 13.43
N LEU A 147 14.68 -15.44 12.66
CA LEU A 147 15.87 -16.29 12.86
C LEU A 147 17.17 -15.51 12.67
N LEU A 148 17.26 -14.68 11.64
CA LEU A 148 18.43 -13.85 11.39
C LEU A 148 18.64 -12.82 12.52
N ALA A 149 17.56 -12.23 13.03
CA ALA A 149 17.62 -11.30 14.16
C ALA A 149 18.08 -12.00 15.46
N GLY A 150 17.59 -13.20 15.73
CA GLY A 150 17.99 -13.99 16.90
C GLY A 150 19.44 -14.50 16.89
N ARG A 151 20.11 -14.47 15.72
CA ARG A 151 21.53 -14.88 15.54
C ARG A 151 22.53 -13.73 15.66
N ALA A 152 22.09 -12.47 15.67
CA ALA A 152 23.00 -11.34 15.78
C ALA A 152 23.69 -11.35 17.17
N PRO A 153 25.03 -11.16 17.26
CA PRO A 153 25.69 -11.04 18.56
C PRO A 153 25.09 -9.87 19.33
N ALA A 154 24.82 -10.07 20.62
CA ALA A 154 24.33 -9.03 21.50
C ALA A 154 25.40 -7.93 21.65
N GLU A 155 25.35 -6.91 20.79
CA GLU A 155 26.08 -5.67 21.01
C GLU A 155 25.42 -4.88 22.15
N SER A 156 26.28 -4.25 22.95
CA SER A 156 26.06 -3.56 24.22
C SER A 156 24.96 -2.49 24.21
N PRO A 157 24.40 -2.16 25.39
CA PRO A 157 23.11 -1.50 25.54
C PRO A 157 23.24 0.01 25.38
N ASP A 158 22.89 0.53 24.21
CA ASP A 158 22.39 1.89 24.09
C ASP A 158 21.15 1.88 23.20
N THR A 159 20.04 2.27 23.82
CA THR A 159 18.65 2.22 23.35
C THR A 159 18.08 0.83 23.08
N GLU A 160 17.38 0.28 24.09
CA GLU A 160 16.30 -0.70 23.89
C GLU A 160 15.29 -0.11 22.89
N LEU A 161 15.47 -0.44 21.61
CA LEU A 161 14.45 -0.24 20.61
C LEU A 161 13.38 -1.31 20.86
N THR A 162 12.19 -0.87 21.26
CA THR A 162 11.03 -1.73 21.43
C THR A 162 10.77 -2.56 20.16
N LEU A 163 10.21 -3.77 20.29
CA LEU A 163 9.81 -4.60 19.15
C LEU A 163 8.95 -3.82 18.15
N MET A 164 8.19 -2.81 18.61
CA MET A 164 7.45 -1.87 17.75
C MET A 164 8.35 -0.98 16.88
N GLN A 165 9.51 -0.53 17.37
CA GLN A 165 10.46 0.25 16.57
C GLN A 165 11.25 -0.64 15.57
N TRP A 166 11.40 -1.93 15.87
CA TRP A 166 11.95 -2.92 14.94
C TRP A 166 10.91 -3.38 13.90
N LEU A 167 9.67 -3.62 14.32
CA LEU A 167 8.54 -3.92 13.44
C LEU A 167 8.17 -2.72 12.55
N GLN A 168 8.27 -1.47 13.04
CA GLN A 168 8.14 -0.26 12.21
C GLN A 168 9.17 -0.21 11.07
N ARG A 169 10.34 -0.84 11.26
CA ARG A 169 11.38 -0.95 10.23
C ARG A 169 11.11 -2.06 9.21
N LEU A 170 10.45 -3.14 9.61
CA LEU A 170 10.14 -4.28 8.71
C LEU A 170 8.77 -4.17 8.04
N ILE A 171 7.78 -3.63 8.74
CA ILE A 171 6.41 -3.36 8.29
C ILE A 171 5.97 -1.99 8.85
N PRO A 172 6.34 -0.88 8.19
CA PRO A 172 5.79 0.42 8.51
C PRO A 172 4.31 0.40 8.12
N LEU A 173 3.44 0.50 9.14
CA LEU A 173 2.04 0.85 8.94
C LEU A 173 1.92 2.22 8.26
N GLN A 174 2.89 3.12 8.45
CA GLN A 174 3.09 4.36 7.69
C GLN A 174 4.52 4.92 7.94
N ILE A 175 5.16 5.49 6.91
CA ILE A 175 6.48 6.12 6.90
C ILE A 175 6.27 7.62 6.72
N THR A 176 6.60 8.41 7.74
CA THR A 176 6.61 9.87 7.61
C THR A 176 7.91 10.31 6.96
N LEU A 177 7.82 10.84 5.74
CA LEU A 177 8.99 11.15 4.92
C LEU A 177 9.62 12.53 5.23
N ASN A 178 8.88 13.46 5.83
CA ASN A 178 9.34 14.83 6.09
C ASN A 178 9.77 15.10 7.55
N THR A 179 10.44 14.13 8.19
CA THR A 179 10.85 14.21 9.61
C THR A 179 12.16 14.96 9.87
N SER A 180 12.89 15.33 8.83
CA SER A 180 14.14 16.09 8.91
C SER A 180 14.02 17.34 9.78
N ALA A 181 15.14 17.77 10.39
CA ALA A 181 15.18 18.99 11.18
C ALA A 181 14.70 20.18 10.33
N ILE A 182 13.79 20.98 10.89
CA ILE A 182 13.27 22.18 10.22
C ILE A 182 14.43 23.20 10.16
N ALA A 183 15.08 23.30 9.00
CA ALA A 183 15.98 24.42 8.72
C ALA A 183 15.16 25.71 8.73
N ALA A 184 15.71 26.80 9.26
CA ALA A 184 15.04 28.09 9.32
C ALA A 184 14.61 28.53 7.89
N HIS A 185 13.32 28.41 7.59
CA HIS A 185 12.79 28.90 6.31
C HIS A 185 12.89 30.42 6.28
N ALA A 186 13.22 30.97 5.12
CA ALA A 186 13.11 32.40 4.88
C ALA A 186 11.64 32.80 5.11
N LYS A 187 11.39 33.68 6.08
CA LYS A 187 10.05 34.02 6.61
C LYS A 187 9.13 34.75 5.62
N ASP A 188 9.55 34.96 4.37
CA ASP A 188 8.97 35.99 3.50
C ASP A 188 7.98 35.46 2.45
N LEU A 189 7.93 34.14 2.19
CA LEU A 189 6.96 33.53 1.28
C LEU A 189 6.18 32.36 1.92
N PRO A 190 4.89 32.19 1.60
CA PRO A 190 4.13 31.01 1.97
C PRO A 190 4.80 29.70 1.48
N VAL A 191 4.86 28.71 2.36
CA VAL A 191 5.49 27.40 2.13
C VAL A 191 4.96 26.72 0.87
N ASP A 192 3.66 26.83 0.57
CA ASP A 192 3.03 26.26 -0.63
C ASP A 192 3.54 26.90 -1.94
N ILE A 193 3.77 28.22 -1.94
CA ILE A 193 4.32 28.95 -3.09
C ILE A 193 5.79 28.58 -3.30
N GLU A 194 6.55 28.51 -2.23
CA GLU A 194 7.95 28.10 -2.31
C GLU A 194 8.08 26.64 -2.73
N LEU A 195 7.15 25.77 -2.27
CA LEU A 195 7.14 24.36 -2.60
C LEU A 195 6.98 24.23 -4.10
N LYS A 196 5.98 24.91 -4.66
CA LYS A 196 5.78 25.01 -6.10
C LYS A 196 7.03 25.48 -6.86
N ARG A 197 7.77 26.47 -6.36
CA ARG A 197 8.95 26.99 -7.07
C ARG A 197 10.07 25.95 -7.12
N VAL A 198 10.41 25.34 -5.99
CA VAL A 198 11.46 24.31 -5.91
C VAL A 198 11.08 23.10 -6.77
N LEU A 199 9.81 22.73 -6.69
CA LEU A 199 9.17 21.70 -7.49
C LEU A 199 9.31 21.95 -9.00
N GLY A 200 8.96 23.16 -9.48
CA GLY A 200 9.12 23.55 -10.89
C GLY A 200 10.56 23.37 -11.39
N GLY A 201 11.54 23.68 -10.53
CA GLY A 201 12.96 23.47 -10.82
C GLY A 201 13.35 21.99 -10.92
N LEU A 202 12.77 21.11 -10.09
CA LEU A 202 12.98 19.66 -10.19
C LEU A 202 12.40 19.08 -11.48
N GLN A 203 11.23 19.54 -11.91
CA GLN A 203 10.64 19.07 -13.16
C GLN A 203 11.50 19.42 -14.37
N GLY A 204 11.84 20.70 -14.54
CA GLY A 204 12.61 21.15 -15.69
C GLY A 204 14.00 20.51 -15.81
N ALA A 205 14.58 20.07 -14.69
CA ALA A 205 15.92 19.48 -14.66
C ALA A 205 15.94 17.95 -14.88
N PHE A 206 14.90 17.22 -14.46
CA PHE A 206 14.96 15.75 -14.35
C PHE A 206 13.86 14.99 -15.09
N PHE A 207 12.94 15.69 -15.75
CA PHE A 207 11.88 15.08 -16.55
C PHE A 207 12.18 15.19 -18.05
N ASP A 208 12.30 14.04 -18.71
CA ASP A 208 12.31 13.98 -20.16
C ASP A 208 10.86 13.98 -20.67
N THR A 209 10.40 15.16 -21.09
CA THR A 209 9.04 15.37 -21.60
C THR A 209 8.76 14.66 -22.93
N LYS A 210 9.81 14.30 -23.70
CA LYS A 210 9.66 13.57 -24.96
C LYS A 210 9.49 12.07 -24.73
N ARG A 211 10.13 11.52 -23.70
CA ARG A 211 10.11 10.08 -23.38
C ARG A 211 9.24 9.71 -22.17
N ALA A 212 8.63 10.71 -21.53
CA ALA A 212 7.89 10.56 -20.27
C ALA A 212 8.71 9.86 -19.16
N LYS A 213 10.03 10.07 -19.13
CA LYS A 213 10.95 9.45 -18.16
C LYS A 213 11.38 10.44 -17.08
N VAL A 214 11.63 9.90 -15.88
CA VAL A 214 12.15 10.66 -14.73
C VAL A 214 13.48 10.05 -14.29
N ASP A 215 14.53 10.86 -14.20
CA ASP A 215 15.81 10.42 -13.65
C ASP A 215 15.86 10.60 -12.13
N TYR A 216 15.25 9.66 -11.42
CA TYR A 216 15.22 9.65 -9.94
C TYR A 216 16.62 9.60 -9.33
N SER A 217 17.58 8.96 -10.00
CA SER A 217 18.97 8.83 -9.51
C SER A 217 19.72 10.16 -9.55
N ALA A 218 19.61 10.90 -10.65
CA ALA A 218 20.15 12.25 -10.75
C ALA A 218 19.44 13.22 -9.81
N MET A 219 18.11 13.12 -9.70
CA MET A 219 17.31 13.96 -8.81
C MET A 219 17.73 13.80 -7.35
N LYS A 220 17.91 12.56 -6.87
CA LYS A 220 18.34 12.23 -5.50
C LYS A 220 19.64 12.93 -5.08
N ARG A 221 20.56 13.17 -6.03
CA ARG A 221 21.87 13.79 -5.80
C ARG A 221 21.89 15.30 -6.01
N SER A 222 20.74 15.93 -6.29
CA SER A 222 20.67 17.35 -6.66
C SER A 222 20.44 18.28 -5.47
N ASP A 223 21.04 19.47 -5.52
CA ASP A 223 20.78 20.55 -4.53
C ASP A 223 19.30 20.97 -4.52
N SER A 224 18.64 20.90 -5.69
CA SER A 224 17.20 21.18 -5.79
C SER A 224 16.37 20.20 -4.98
N PHE A 225 16.75 18.92 -4.94
CA PHE A 225 16.05 17.92 -4.14
C PHE A 225 16.35 18.10 -2.65
N ALA A 226 17.59 18.43 -2.28
CA ALA A 226 17.93 18.78 -0.90
C ALA A 226 17.12 19.99 -0.40
N ARG A 227 16.99 21.06 -1.21
CA ARG A 227 16.11 22.21 -0.90
C ARG A 227 14.65 21.79 -0.71
N TYR A 228 14.17 20.89 -1.56
CA TYR A 228 12.82 20.36 -1.45
C TYR A 228 12.60 19.62 -0.12
N LEU A 229 13.53 18.76 0.31
CA LEU A 229 13.40 18.02 1.57
C LEU A 229 13.27 18.96 2.78
N ASN A 230 14.02 20.07 2.80
CA ASN A 230 13.95 21.09 3.86
C ASN A 230 12.57 21.77 3.90
N LEU A 231 12.02 22.06 2.74
CA LEU A 231 10.72 22.71 2.61
C LEU A 231 9.56 21.75 2.92
N ALA A 232 9.68 20.48 2.53
CA ALA A 232 8.76 19.42 2.94
C ALA A 232 8.73 19.28 4.47
N ALA A 233 9.87 19.39 5.16
CA ALA A 233 9.92 19.40 6.63
C ALA A 233 9.16 20.58 7.25
N SER A 234 9.10 21.72 6.56
CA SER A 234 8.36 22.91 7.02
C SER A 234 6.84 22.77 6.91
N LEU A 235 6.34 21.79 6.16
CA LEU A 235 4.90 21.47 6.11
C LEU A 235 4.35 21.06 7.48
N ARG A 236 5.20 20.54 8.37
CA ARG A 236 4.80 20.11 9.73
C ARG A 236 4.21 21.25 10.56
N SER A 237 4.64 22.49 10.32
CA SER A 237 4.09 23.69 10.94
C SER A 237 3.15 24.47 10.02
N PHE A 238 2.75 23.91 8.88
CA PHE A 238 1.85 24.58 7.94
C PHE A 238 0.43 24.65 8.53
N ASP A 239 -0.16 25.84 8.49
CA ASP A 239 -1.54 26.04 8.90
C ASP A 239 -2.49 25.64 7.76
N LEU A 240 -3.05 24.44 7.85
CA LEU A 240 -4.03 23.92 6.89
C LEU A 240 -5.31 24.76 6.81
N SER A 241 -5.62 25.59 7.82
CA SER A 241 -6.80 26.47 7.78
C SER A 241 -6.62 27.65 6.80
N SER A 242 -5.39 27.94 6.38
CA SER A 242 -5.08 28.95 5.36
C SER A 242 -5.54 28.57 3.95
N LEU A 243 -5.90 27.30 3.71
CA LEU A 243 -6.45 26.80 2.45
C LEU A 243 -7.95 27.11 2.36
N VAL A 244 -8.27 28.40 2.18
CA VAL A 244 -9.64 28.92 2.27
C VAL A 244 -10.50 28.51 1.08
N THR A 245 -9.97 28.56 -0.15
CA THR A 245 -10.76 28.29 -1.37
C THR A 245 -10.60 26.85 -1.86
N ASP A 246 -11.64 26.33 -2.50
CA ASP A 246 -11.63 25.00 -3.12
C ASP A 246 -10.49 24.84 -4.13
N GLN A 247 -10.24 25.87 -4.94
CA GLN A 247 -9.14 25.88 -5.91
C GLN A 247 -7.78 25.75 -5.22
N ARG A 248 -7.58 26.47 -4.10
CA ARG A 248 -6.31 26.40 -3.34
C ARG A 248 -6.13 25.05 -2.68
N LYS A 249 -7.21 24.46 -2.13
CA LYS A 249 -7.19 23.08 -1.59
C LYS A 249 -6.81 22.08 -2.67
N LYS A 250 -7.48 22.09 -3.83
CA LYS A 250 -7.19 21.19 -4.96
C LYS A 250 -5.75 21.29 -5.42
N ALA A 251 -5.28 22.50 -5.72
CA ALA A 251 -3.91 22.73 -6.17
C ALA A 251 -2.89 22.24 -5.13
N PHE A 252 -3.09 22.58 -3.85
CA PHE A 252 -2.22 22.13 -2.76
C PHE A 252 -2.17 20.61 -2.67
N TRP A 253 -3.31 19.94 -2.54
CA TRP A 253 -3.37 18.49 -2.31
C TRP A 253 -2.86 17.68 -3.50
N ILE A 254 -3.15 18.10 -4.73
CA ILE A 254 -2.60 17.44 -5.94
C ILE A 254 -1.07 17.58 -5.98
N ASN A 255 -0.55 18.78 -5.69
CA ASN A 255 0.91 18.99 -5.65
C ASN A 255 1.58 18.17 -4.54
N ILE A 256 0.99 18.12 -3.34
CA ILE A 256 1.48 17.30 -2.23
C ILE A 256 1.47 15.82 -2.59
N TYR A 257 0.38 15.30 -3.15
CA TYR A 257 0.30 13.91 -3.61
C TYR A 257 1.44 13.59 -4.59
N ASN A 258 1.55 14.38 -5.66
CA ASN A 258 2.49 14.11 -6.74
C ASN A 258 3.94 14.05 -6.24
N ILE A 259 4.30 14.95 -5.33
CA ILE A 259 5.66 14.98 -4.81
C ILE A 259 5.91 13.97 -3.70
N LEU A 260 4.89 13.63 -2.92
CA LEU A 260 4.98 12.58 -1.92
C LEU A 260 5.31 11.24 -2.59
N ILE A 261 4.70 10.96 -3.74
CA ILE A 261 5.04 9.78 -4.57
C ILE A 261 6.50 9.81 -5.02
N ILE A 262 6.98 10.93 -5.57
CA ILE A 262 8.38 11.06 -6.02
C ILE A 262 9.36 10.88 -4.85
N HIS A 263 9.07 11.51 -3.71
CA HIS A 263 9.90 11.36 -2.51
C HIS A 263 9.88 9.92 -2.02
N GLY A 264 8.72 9.27 -1.98
CA GLY A 264 8.60 7.84 -1.60
C GLY A 264 9.43 6.93 -2.50
N VAL A 265 9.36 7.10 -3.82
CA VAL A 265 10.16 6.33 -4.79
C VAL A 265 11.66 6.49 -4.52
N ILE A 266 12.13 7.73 -4.30
CA ILE A 266 13.56 8.01 -4.06
C ILE A 266 14.03 7.51 -2.69
N ALA A 267 13.22 7.73 -1.65
CA ALA A 267 13.56 7.41 -0.27
C ALA A 267 13.56 5.90 -0.03
N LEU A 268 12.67 5.16 -0.70
CA LEU A 268 12.52 3.71 -0.58
C LEU A 268 13.28 2.94 -1.67
N ASP A 269 14.04 3.64 -2.52
CA ASP A 269 14.85 3.07 -3.60
C ASP A 269 14.05 2.14 -4.54
N ILE A 270 12.81 2.52 -4.87
CA ILE A 270 11.93 1.71 -5.75
C ILE A 270 12.50 1.73 -7.18
N ARG A 271 12.69 0.56 -7.81
CA ARG A 271 13.47 0.44 -9.06
C ARG A 271 12.66 0.08 -10.30
N HIS A 272 11.58 -0.67 -10.14
CA HIS A 272 10.78 -1.29 -11.20
C HIS A 272 9.30 -0.93 -11.15
N SER A 273 8.67 -0.92 -9.97
CA SER A 273 7.28 -0.53 -9.78
C SER A 273 7.02 -0.14 -8.33
N VAL A 274 6.15 0.85 -8.12
CA VAL A 274 5.60 1.15 -6.78
C VAL A 274 4.91 -0.06 -6.14
N LEU A 275 4.50 -1.06 -6.94
CA LEU A 275 3.94 -2.32 -6.45
C LEU A 275 4.96 -3.29 -5.84
N GLU A 276 6.28 -3.03 -5.97
CA GLU A 276 7.30 -3.76 -5.21
C GLU A 276 7.08 -3.64 -3.71
N LEU A 277 6.45 -2.54 -3.28
CA LEU A 277 6.17 -2.26 -1.89
C LEU A 277 4.67 -2.39 -1.64
N VAL A 278 4.30 -3.40 -0.87
CA VAL A 278 2.91 -3.62 -0.46
C VAL A 278 2.36 -2.36 0.20
N ASN A 279 1.19 -1.93 -0.27
CA ASN A 279 0.48 -0.73 0.19
C ASN A 279 1.32 0.56 0.10
N PHE A 280 2.15 0.73 -0.93
CA PHE A 280 2.96 1.95 -1.11
C PHE A 280 2.18 3.26 -0.88
N PHE A 281 0.98 3.37 -1.46
CA PHE A 281 0.13 4.57 -1.39
C PHE A 281 -0.48 4.84 -0.01
N GLY A 282 -0.73 3.81 0.81
CA GLY A 282 -1.13 4.00 2.20
C GLY A 282 0.05 4.11 3.16
N ARG A 283 1.23 3.63 2.74
CA ARG A 283 2.41 3.42 3.59
C ARG A 283 3.35 4.61 3.66
N ILE A 284 3.38 5.53 2.69
CA ILE A 284 4.17 6.76 2.82
C ILE A 284 3.29 7.93 3.21
N GLY A 285 3.83 8.93 3.90
CA GLY A 285 3.04 10.09 4.32
C GLY A 285 3.88 11.32 4.64
N TYR A 286 3.20 12.46 4.66
CA TYR A 286 3.72 13.71 5.21
C TYR A 286 2.93 14.15 6.43
N ASP A 287 3.67 14.59 7.44
CA ASP A 287 3.12 15.37 8.54
C ASP A 287 2.92 16.81 8.07
N ILE A 288 1.66 17.24 8.01
CA ILE A 288 1.23 18.57 7.57
C ILE A 288 0.37 19.17 8.68
N GLY A 289 0.86 20.25 9.30
CA GLY A 289 0.18 20.89 10.43
C GLY A 289 -0.04 19.97 11.63
N GLY A 290 0.87 19.02 11.88
CA GLY A 290 0.78 18.04 12.96
C GLY A 290 -0.12 16.83 12.66
N THR A 291 -0.58 16.68 11.42
CA THR A 291 -1.45 15.56 10.99
C THR A 291 -0.81 14.83 9.82
N LEU A 292 -0.80 13.49 9.89
CA LEU A 292 -0.23 12.64 8.84
C LEU A 292 -1.23 12.46 7.68
N PHE A 293 -0.74 12.64 6.46
CA PHE A 293 -1.47 12.39 5.21
C PHE A 293 -0.65 11.49 4.28
N SER A 294 -1.19 10.32 3.97
CA SER A 294 -0.69 9.42 2.92
C SER A 294 -1.27 9.77 1.54
N PRO A 295 -0.68 9.29 0.42
CA PRO A 295 -1.30 9.41 -0.89
C PRO A 295 -2.76 8.90 -0.91
N ASP A 296 -3.06 7.79 -0.25
CA ASP A 296 -4.44 7.27 -0.15
C ASP A 296 -5.36 8.21 0.64
N ASP A 297 -4.87 8.79 1.74
CA ASP A 297 -5.64 9.80 2.50
C ASP A 297 -5.94 11.03 1.63
N ILE A 298 -4.97 11.46 0.81
CA ILE A 298 -5.12 12.64 -0.03
C ILE A 298 -6.06 12.38 -1.21
N GLU A 299 -5.86 11.29 -1.95
CA GLU A 299 -6.69 10.96 -3.10
C GLU A 299 -8.12 10.60 -2.65
N HIS A 300 -8.27 9.57 -1.83
CA HIS A 300 -9.58 8.99 -1.52
C HIS A 300 -10.29 9.75 -0.41
N GLY A 301 -9.53 10.21 0.59
CA GLY A 301 -10.05 10.92 1.75
C GLY A 301 -10.39 12.38 1.46
N ILE A 302 -9.44 13.11 0.88
CA ILE A 302 -9.55 14.56 0.70
C ILE A 302 -10.13 14.94 -0.67
N LEU A 303 -9.47 14.54 -1.76
CA LEU A 303 -9.81 14.99 -3.12
C LEU A 303 -11.08 14.31 -3.68
N ARG A 304 -11.27 13.02 -3.38
CA ARG A 304 -12.48 12.25 -3.72
C ARG A 304 -13.61 12.39 -2.70
N MET A 305 -13.47 13.29 -1.73
CA MET A 305 -14.47 13.54 -0.67
C MET A 305 -14.84 12.28 0.14
N ASN A 306 -13.82 11.60 0.67
CA ASN A 306 -13.94 10.42 1.54
C ASN A 306 -14.67 9.23 0.88
N ARG A 307 -14.44 9.03 -0.42
CA ARG A 307 -14.93 7.85 -1.15
C ARG A 307 -14.02 6.64 -0.92
N PRO A 308 -14.55 5.40 -0.92
CA PRO A 308 -13.73 4.20 -0.81
C PRO A 308 -12.74 4.04 -1.96
N HIS A 309 -11.61 3.40 -1.66
CA HIS A 309 -10.62 3.01 -2.66
C HIS A 309 -11.23 1.94 -3.62
N PRO A 310 -10.94 1.94 -4.94
CA PRO A 310 -11.50 0.94 -5.87
C PRO A 310 -11.23 -0.52 -5.49
N ALA A 311 -10.05 -0.79 -4.92
CA ALA A 311 -9.66 -2.11 -4.43
C ALA A 311 -10.18 -2.46 -3.03
N PHE A 312 -10.61 -1.47 -2.22
CA PHE A 312 -11.00 -1.68 -0.82
C PHE A 312 -12.27 -0.88 -0.48
N PRO A 313 -13.40 -1.54 -0.14
CA PRO A 313 -14.69 -0.88 0.03
C PRO A 313 -14.84 -0.15 1.37
N VAL A 314 -13.76 0.40 1.92
CA VAL A 314 -13.73 1.11 3.21
C VAL A 314 -13.44 2.58 2.96
N ARG A 315 -14.17 3.46 3.65
CA ARG A 315 -13.89 4.91 3.60
C ARG A 315 -12.58 5.21 4.33
N PRO A 316 -11.71 6.06 3.77
CA PRO A 316 -10.45 6.44 4.41
C PRO A 316 -10.62 7.04 5.80
N PHE A 317 -11.65 7.87 5.99
CA PHE A 317 -11.89 8.61 7.23
C PHE A 317 -13.21 8.22 7.90
N SER A 318 -13.16 7.97 9.20
CA SER A 318 -14.35 7.78 10.04
C SER A 318 -15.08 9.12 10.30
N SER A 319 -16.32 9.08 10.79
CA SER A 319 -17.14 10.28 11.02
C SER A 319 -16.55 11.29 12.02
N GLY A 320 -15.68 10.84 12.93
CA GLY A 320 -15.01 11.69 13.92
C GLY A 320 -13.58 12.10 13.52
N ASP A 321 -13.13 11.75 12.31
CA ASP A 321 -11.76 12.01 11.90
C ASP A 321 -11.53 13.52 11.66
N PRO A 322 -10.54 14.14 12.33
CA PRO A 322 -10.28 15.58 12.20
C PRO A 322 -9.88 15.98 10.78
N ARG A 323 -9.40 15.05 9.95
CA ARG A 323 -9.03 15.31 8.54
C ARG A 323 -10.24 15.64 7.69
N LEU A 324 -11.46 15.29 8.14
CA LEU A 324 -12.70 15.61 7.40
C LEU A 324 -12.89 17.11 7.15
N ARG A 325 -12.34 17.99 8.01
CA ARG A 325 -12.44 19.45 7.82
C ARG A 325 -11.60 19.99 6.66
N HIS A 326 -10.69 19.18 6.13
CA HIS A 326 -9.75 19.56 5.08
C HIS A 326 -10.15 19.08 3.68
N LEU A 327 -11.32 18.44 3.56
CA LEU A 327 -11.89 18.04 2.27
C LEU A 327 -12.01 19.24 1.31
N VAL A 328 -11.90 18.93 0.02
CA VAL A 328 -12.37 19.83 -1.04
C VAL A 328 -13.88 20.03 -0.90
N GLU A 329 -14.37 21.15 -1.40
CA GLU A 329 -15.80 21.49 -1.40
C GLU A 329 -16.54 20.74 -2.50
N HIS A 330 -15.91 20.60 -3.67
CA HIS A 330 -16.50 19.95 -4.84
C HIS A 330 -15.56 18.89 -5.41
N PHE A 331 -16.07 17.66 -5.48
CA PHE A 331 -15.38 16.57 -6.18
C PHE A 331 -15.22 16.92 -7.67
N ASP A 332 -14.00 16.74 -8.18
CA ASP A 332 -13.66 16.94 -9.59
C ASP A 332 -13.06 15.66 -10.17
N PRO A 333 -13.74 14.95 -11.09
CA PRO A 333 -13.23 13.70 -11.65
C PRO A 333 -11.91 13.87 -12.42
N ARG A 334 -11.56 15.09 -12.83
CA ARG A 334 -10.32 15.36 -13.58
C ARG A 334 -9.06 15.14 -12.75
N ILE A 335 -9.16 15.04 -11.42
CA ILE A 335 -8.00 14.73 -10.55
C ILE A 335 -7.32 13.40 -10.94
N HIS A 336 -8.07 12.44 -11.49
CA HIS A 336 -7.53 11.15 -11.96
C HIS A 336 -6.51 11.28 -13.10
N PHE A 337 -6.50 12.43 -13.78
CA PHE A 337 -5.53 12.77 -14.82
C PHE A 337 -4.43 13.70 -14.33
N ALA A 338 -4.46 14.07 -13.05
CA ALA A 338 -3.52 15.01 -12.43
C ALA A 338 -2.63 14.35 -11.38
N LEU A 339 -3.12 13.28 -10.75
CA LEU A 339 -2.39 12.50 -9.75
C LEU A 339 -1.44 11.52 -10.44
N VAL A 340 -0.14 11.67 -10.16
CA VAL A 340 0.91 10.87 -10.78
C VAL A 340 1.29 9.70 -9.89
N CYS A 341 1.04 8.51 -10.40
CA CYS A 341 1.30 7.22 -9.75
C CYS A 341 2.74 6.69 -9.93
N ALA A 342 3.65 7.51 -10.47
CA ALA A 342 4.99 7.12 -10.95
C ALA A 342 5.06 6.00 -12.01
N ALA A 343 3.93 5.41 -12.42
CA ALA A 343 3.87 4.42 -13.49
C ALA A 343 4.03 5.05 -14.88
N SER A 344 4.63 4.27 -15.78
CA SER A 344 4.81 4.50 -17.23
C SER A 344 3.58 5.06 -17.95
N SER A 345 2.40 4.71 -17.46
CA SER A 345 1.09 5.05 -18.04
C SER A 345 0.49 6.35 -17.50
N CYS A 346 1.08 6.97 -16.48
CA CYS A 346 0.57 8.21 -15.86
C CYS A 346 0.90 9.46 -16.73
N PRO A 347 0.08 10.52 -16.66
CA PRO A 347 0.33 11.78 -17.37
C PRO A 347 1.63 12.46 -16.86
N PRO A 348 2.26 13.36 -17.65
CA PRO A 348 3.45 14.09 -17.19
C PRO A 348 3.12 14.83 -15.90
N VAL A 349 4.03 14.80 -14.91
CA VAL A 349 3.82 15.57 -13.67
C VAL A 349 3.76 17.04 -14.08
N GLU A 350 2.64 17.69 -13.78
CA GLU A 350 2.47 19.13 -13.91
C GLU A 350 2.22 19.72 -12.52
N PHE A 351 2.66 20.96 -12.29
CA PHE A 351 2.35 21.67 -11.05
C PHE A 351 1.11 22.52 -11.22
N TYR A 352 0.28 22.48 -10.19
CA TYR A 352 -1.04 23.07 -10.23
C TYR A 352 -1.08 24.38 -9.44
N ASP A 353 -1.63 25.41 -10.06
CA ASP A 353 -1.83 26.74 -9.52
C ASP A 353 -3.28 26.93 -9.10
N ALA A 354 -3.53 27.47 -7.91
CA ALA A 354 -4.90 27.74 -7.46
C ALA A 354 -5.67 28.59 -8.48
N ASP A 355 -5.06 29.65 -9.00
CA ASP A 355 -5.71 30.56 -9.95
C ASP A 355 -5.92 29.96 -11.36
N LYS A 356 -5.28 28.83 -11.66
CA LYS A 356 -5.32 28.18 -12.99
C LYS A 356 -5.77 26.72 -12.93
N ILE A 357 -6.17 26.23 -11.77
CA ILE A 357 -6.38 24.80 -11.50
C ILE A 357 -7.37 24.20 -12.50
N ASP A 358 -8.46 24.90 -12.80
CA ASP A 358 -9.49 24.42 -13.71
C ASP A 358 -8.98 24.28 -15.15
N MET A 359 -8.19 25.24 -15.62
CA MET A 359 -7.57 25.20 -16.93
C MET A 359 -6.55 24.07 -17.01
N GLN A 360 -5.72 23.91 -15.98
CA GLN A 360 -4.68 22.89 -15.94
C GLN A 360 -5.27 21.48 -15.87
N LEU A 361 -6.32 21.27 -15.07
CA LEU A 361 -7.06 20.00 -15.04
C LEU A 361 -7.75 19.70 -16.38
N ASP A 362 -8.24 20.70 -17.10
CA ASP A 362 -8.79 20.51 -18.45
C ASP A 362 -7.71 20.09 -19.45
N ILE A 363 -6.54 20.73 -19.42
CA ILE A 363 -5.38 20.37 -20.24
C ILE A 363 -4.91 18.94 -19.94
N ALA A 364 -4.76 18.60 -18.66
CA ALA A 364 -4.37 17.26 -18.23
C ALA A 364 -5.36 16.18 -18.71
N ALA A 365 -6.66 16.43 -18.56
CA ALA A 365 -7.72 15.54 -19.02
C ALA A 365 -7.68 15.34 -20.55
N ARG A 366 -7.55 16.41 -21.34
CA ARG A 366 -7.42 16.32 -22.81
C ARG A 366 -6.17 15.56 -23.23
N SER A 367 -5.03 15.89 -22.61
CA SER A 367 -3.76 15.23 -22.91
C SER A 367 -3.85 13.72 -22.63
N PHE A 368 -4.40 13.33 -21.48
CA PHE A 368 -4.57 11.93 -21.11
C PHE A 368 -5.51 11.20 -22.07
N VAL A 369 -6.73 11.72 -22.26
CA VAL A 369 -7.77 11.07 -23.08
C VAL A 369 -7.27 10.80 -24.49
N ASN A 370 -6.66 11.79 -25.14
CA ASN A 370 -6.27 11.66 -26.55
C ASN A 370 -4.97 10.87 -26.77
N ARG A 371 -4.08 10.80 -25.78
CA ARG A 371 -2.81 10.05 -25.95
C ARG A 371 -2.92 8.59 -25.53
N ARG A 372 -3.67 8.30 -24.47
CA ARG A 372 -3.65 6.98 -23.78
C ARG A 372 -4.97 6.57 -23.15
N GLY A 373 -5.93 7.50 -23.03
CA GLY A 373 -7.19 7.26 -22.36
C GLY A 373 -8.23 6.57 -23.23
N LEU A 374 -8.13 6.72 -24.55
CA LEU A 374 -9.10 6.22 -25.52
C LEU A 374 -8.41 5.87 -26.85
N ALA A 375 -8.80 4.75 -27.44
CA ALA A 375 -8.45 4.35 -28.80
C ALA A 375 -9.69 3.79 -29.50
N LEU A 376 -10.01 4.34 -30.68
CA LEU A 376 -11.15 3.95 -31.50
C LEU A 376 -10.68 3.06 -32.65
N HIS A 377 -11.33 1.90 -32.81
CA HIS A 377 -11.06 0.96 -33.89
C HIS A 377 -12.35 0.76 -34.70
N LEU A 378 -12.57 1.62 -35.70
CA LEU A 378 -13.79 1.62 -36.52
C LEU A 378 -14.00 0.31 -37.29
N GLU A 379 -12.92 -0.33 -37.75
CA GLU A 379 -12.97 -1.59 -38.51
C GLU A 379 -13.59 -2.74 -37.70
N THR A 380 -13.34 -2.77 -36.39
CA THR A 380 -13.86 -3.79 -35.48
C THR A 380 -15.07 -3.32 -34.67
N GLY A 381 -15.41 -2.03 -34.74
CA GLY A 381 -16.45 -1.40 -33.93
C GLY A 381 -16.08 -1.34 -32.44
N GLU A 382 -14.79 -1.29 -32.11
CA GLU A 382 -14.32 -1.35 -30.72
C GLU A 382 -13.85 0.03 -30.22
N LEU A 383 -14.28 0.39 -29.01
CA LEU A 383 -13.80 1.56 -28.29
C LEU A 383 -13.03 1.09 -27.05
N CYS A 384 -11.71 1.21 -27.12
CA CYS A 384 -10.80 0.80 -26.07
C CYS A 384 -10.53 1.97 -25.12
N LEU A 385 -10.84 1.80 -23.84
CA LEU A 385 -10.70 2.82 -22.80
C LEU A 385 -9.60 2.45 -21.81
N SER A 386 -8.95 3.44 -21.20
CA SER A 386 -8.05 3.18 -20.06
C SER A 386 -8.78 2.55 -18.87
N ARG A 387 -8.09 1.66 -18.13
CA ARG A 387 -8.65 1.01 -16.92
C ARG A 387 -9.00 1.99 -15.81
N ILE A 388 -8.50 3.23 -15.83
CA ILE A 388 -8.95 4.28 -14.90
C ILE A 388 -10.47 4.47 -14.98
N PHE A 389 -11.06 4.42 -16.18
CA PHE A 389 -12.51 4.51 -16.38
C PHE A 389 -13.28 3.25 -15.93
N GLN A 390 -12.57 2.16 -15.61
CA GLN A 390 -13.10 0.95 -15.02
C GLN A 390 -13.01 1.00 -13.49
N TRP A 391 -11.81 1.28 -12.95
CA TRP A 391 -11.55 1.28 -11.51
C TRP A 391 -12.32 2.38 -10.78
N TYR A 392 -12.40 3.57 -11.39
CA TYR A 392 -13.09 4.72 -10.84
C TYR A 392 -14.39 5.00 -11.61
N ALA A 393 -15.11 3.94 -12.04
CA ALA A 393 -16.32 4.08 -12.84
C ALA A 393 -17.31 5.10 -12.25
N ASP A 394 -17.60 4.99 -10.96
CA ASP A 394 -18.56 5.84 -10.24
C ASP A 394 -18.12 7.32 -10.12
N ASP A 395 -16.85 7.61 -10.37
CA ASP A 395 -16.33 8.97 -10.36
C ASP A 395 -16.62 9.69 -11.68
N PHE A 396 -16.78 8.96 -12.78
CA PHE A 396 -16.98 9.53 -14.12
C PHE A 396 -18.44 9.54 -14.59
N GLY A 397 -19.33 8.81 -13.91
CA GLY A 397 -20.76 8.75 -14.22
C GLY A 397 -21.43 7.50 -13.65
N LYS A 398 -22.75 7.54 -13.44
CA LYS A 398 -23.52 6.45 -12.82
C LYS A 398 -23.72 5.24 -13.73
N ASN A 399 -23.56 5.44 -15.02
CA ASN A 399 -23.76 4.42 -16.06
C ASN A 399 -22.73 4.62 -17.18
N MET A 400 -22.73 3.76 -18.19
CA MET A 400 -21.75 3.87 -19.29
C MET A 400 -21.97 5.12 -20.14
N GLU A 401 -23.21 5.55 -20.34
CA GLU A 401 -23.55 6.72 -21.16
C GLU A 401 -22.98 8.01 -20.54
N GLU A 402 -23.21 8.24 -19.25
CA GLU A 402 -22.64 9.37 -18.52
C GLU A 402 -21.10 9.35 -18.53
N ARG A 403 -20.50 8.17 -18.37
CA ARG A 403 -19.05 7.99 -18.42
C ARG A 403 -18.48 8.34 -19.79
N LEU A 404 -19.10 7.86 -20.87
CA LEU A 404 -18.68 8.19 -22.23
C LEU A 404 -18.89 9.68 -22.53
N ALA A 405 -19.98 10.29 -22.08
CA ALA A 405 -20.20 11.72 -22.20
C ALA A 405 -19.09 12.53 -21.52
N PHE A 406 -18.65 12.12 -20.33
CA PHE A 406 -17.51 12.72 -19.65
C PHE A 406 -16.21 12.58 -20.48
N ILE A 407 -15.89 11.38 -20.94
CA ILE A 407 -14.66 11.09 -21.71
C ILE A 407 -14.63 11.91 -23.00
N LEU A 408 -15.72 11.90 -23.77
CA LEU A 408 -15.80 12.55 -25.09
C LEU A 408 -15.70 14.08 -25.01
N ARG A 409 -16.02 14.69 -23.87
CA ARG A 409 -15.80 16.13 -23.63
C ARG A 409 -14.33 16.54 -23.85
N PHE A 410 -13.41 15.61 -23.58
CA PHE A 410 -11.97 15.83 -23.66
C PHE A 410 -11.32 15.20 -24.90
N ALA A 411 -12.04 14.34 -25.63
CA ALA A 411 -11.55 13.72 -26.87
C ALA A 411 -11.31 14.77 -27.97
N ASP A 412 -10.52 14.44 -28.99
CA ASP A 412 -10.33 15.28 -30.16
C ASP A 412 -11.61 15.36 -30.99
N ALA A 413 -11.74 16.45 -31.77
CA ALA A 413 -12.96 16.68 -32.56
C ALA A 413 -13.24 15.55 -33.55
N HIS A 414 -12.21 15.09 -34.28
CA HIS A 414 -12.35 14.01 -35.25
C HIS A 414 -12.87 12.71 -34.60
N VAL A 415 -12.33 12.32 -33.44
CA VAL A 415 -12.78 11.13 -32.70
C VAL A 415 -14.25 11.26 -32.29
N ARG A 416 -14.66 12.43 -31.78
CA ARG A 416 -16.07 12.66 -31.44
C ARG A 416 -16.99 12.55 -32.64
N ASP A 417 -16.57 13.09 -33.77
CA ASP A 417 -17.34 13.10 -35.00
C ASP A 417 -17.48 11.68 -35.57
N GLU A 418 -16.38 10.90 -35.59
CA GLU A 418 -16.38 9.48 -35.97
C GLU A 418 -17.29 8.63 -35.08
N ILE A 419 -17.24 8.82 -33.75
CA ILE A 419 -18.13 8.12 -32.81
C ILE A 419 -19.60 8.52 -33.03
N ARG A 420 -19.86 9.79 -33.31
CA ARG A 420 -21.21 10.29 -33.60
C ARG A 420 -21.77 9.68 -34.88
N GLU A 421 -20.96 9.56 -35.92
CA GLU A 421 -21.35 8.94 -37.20
C GLU A 421 -21.57 7.43 -37.07
N TYR A 422 -20.71 6.73 -36.32
CA TYR A 422 -20.83 5.28 -36.12
C TYR A 422 -22.02 4.90 -35.23
N GLY A 423 -22.28 5.69 -34.18
CA GLY A 423 -23.31 5.44 -33.18
C GLY A 423 -22.75 4.75 -31.92
N LEU A 424 -22.93 5.40 -30.76
CA LEU A 424 -22.44 4.91 -29.47
C LEU A 424 -23.03 3.54 -29.07
N ASP A 425 -24.28 3.28 -29.45
CA ASP A 425 -25.01 2.04 -29.19
C ASP A 425 -24.42 0.82 -29.92
N ARG A 426 -23.65 1.06 -30.98
CA ARG A 426 -23.03 0.01 -31.80
C ARG A 426 -21.61 -0.31 -31.38
N LEU A 427 -20.97 0.55 -30.59
CA LEU A 427 -19.58 0.37 -30.18
C LEU A 427 -19.46 -0.65 -29.05
N LYS A 428 -18.50 -1.57 -29.20
CA LYS A 428 -18.12 -2.51 -28.17
C LYS A 428 -17.04 -1.90 -27.29
N ILE A 429 -17.36 -1.65 -26.02
CA ILE A 429 -16.40 -1.11 -25.06
C ILE A 429 -15.41 -2.19 -24.61
N ARG A 430 -14.12 -1.89 -24.67
CA ARG A 430 -13.03 -2.69 -24.10
C ARG A 430 -12.13 -1.83 -23.23
N TYR A 431 -11.31 -2.47 -22.41
CA TYR A 431 -10.33 -1.79 -21.58
C TYR A 431 -8.90 -2.17 -21.98
N LEU A 432 -8.03 -1.17 -22.10
CA LEU A 432 -6.61 -1.33 -22.41
C LEU A 432 -5.88 -2.04 -21.26
N THR A 433 -4.77 -2.72 -21.56
CA THR A 433 -3.87 -3.26 -20.53
C THR A 433 -3.13 -2.11 -19.84
N TYR A 434 -2.97 -2.18 -18.52
CA TYR A 434 -2.34 -1.11 -17.72
C TYR A 434 -0.96 -1.57 -17.25
N ASN A 435 0.09 -0.81 -17.60
CA ASN A 435 1.46 -1.13 -17.21
C ASN A 435 1.85 -0.36 -15.93
N TRP A 436 2.10 -1.10 -14.85
CA TRP A 436 2.49 -0.58 -13.53
C TRP A 436 4.00 -0.37 -13.38
N ASN A 437 4.80 -0.66 -14.40
CA ASN A 437 6.24 -0.39 -14.40
C ASN A 437 6.50 1.11 -14.26
N LEU A 438 7.56 1.50 -13.56
CA LEU A 438 7.97 2.90 -13.40
C LEU A 438 8.22 3.56 -14.76
N ASN A 439 7.98 4.87 -14.83
CA ASN A 439 8.31 5.68 -16.00
C ASN A 439 9.78 5.51 -16.45
N SER A 440 10.70 5.23 -15.53
CA SER A 440 12.14 5.03 -15.80
C SER A 440 12.46 3.74 -16.57
N THR A 441 11.62 2.71 -16.50
CA THR A 441 11.92 1.36 -16.99
C THR A 441 11.31 1.02 -18.35
N LEU A 442 10.74 2.00 -19.05
CA LEU A 442 10.28 1.80 -20.42
C LEU A 442 11.49 1.55 -21.34
N GLU A 443 11.64 0.34 -21.88
CA GLU A 443 12.57 0.10 -22.99
C GLU A 443 12.09 0.89 -24.21
N THR A 444 13.03 1.47 -24.95
CA THR A 444 12.75 2.13 -26.23
C THR A 444 12.34 1.08 -27.25
N GLU A 445 11.09 1.12 -27.72
CA GLU A 445 10.74 0.55 -29.02
C GLU A 445 11.45 1.29 -30.15
#